data_AF-A0A1V4U1C5-F1
#
_entry.id   AF-A0A1V4U1C5-F1
#
_cell.length_a   1.000
_cell.length_b   1.000
_cell.length_c   1.000
_cell.angle_alpha   90.00
_cell.angle_beta   90.00
_cell.angle_gamma   90.00
#
_symmetry.space_group_name_H-M   'P 1'
#
loop_
_entity.id
_entity.type
_entity.pdbx_description
1 polymer ?
#
loop_
_entity_poly.entity_id
_entity_poly.type
_entity_poly.pdbx_seq_one_letter_code
_entity_poly.pdbx_strand_id
1 'polypeptide(L)'
;MGRFQIFFSTGGRVALPILYVAAGAVLFRRAIPGHWRLLHLLMYLALFFAVVHGNLIGTDFSFPVIMVVFNGLALAAAGVFLFRRYKNR
;
A
#
# COMPACT_ATOMS: atom_id res chain seq x y z
N MET A 1 15.63 19.51 -3.93
CA MET A 1 14.70 18.35 -3.87
C MET A 1 13.63 18.51 -4.95
N GLY A 2 13.35 17.45 -5.71
CA GLY A 2 12.32 17.50 -6.75
C GLY A 2 10.91 17.48 -6.16
N ARG A 3 9.93 18.10 -6.85
CA ARG A 3 8.51 18.16 -6.40
C ARG A 3 7.93 16.77 -6.10
N PHE A 4 8.31 15.77 -6.89
CA PHE A 4 7.92 14.37 -6.69
C PHE A 4 8.47 13.77 -5.40
N GLN A 5 9.72 14.06 -5.04
CA GLN A 5 10.35 13.52 -3.84
C GLN A 5 9.63 14.01 -2.58
N ILE A 6 9.23 15.29 -2.55
CA ILE A 6 8.47 15.86 -1.44
C ILE A 6 7.10 15.18 -1.33
N PHE A 7 6.40 15.02 -2.44
CA PHE A 7 5.11 14.33 -2.46
C PHE A 7 5.21 12.89 -1.93
N PHE A 8 6.14 12.10 -2.46
CA PHE A 8 6.32 10.71 -2.01
C PHE A 8 6.87 10.62 -0.57
N SER A 9 7.72 11.55 -0.14
CA SER A 9 8.18 11.63 1.25
C SER A 9 7.02 11.93 2.21
N THR A 10 6.00 12.67 1.79
CA THR A 10 4.79 12.93 2.60
C THR A 10 3.70 11.88 2.37
N GLY A 11 3.98 10.84 1.58
CA GLY A 11 3.04 9.80 1.20
C GLY A 11 2.43 9.05 2.39
N GLY A 12 3.13 8.94 3.52
CA GLY A 12 2.57 8.35 4.75
C GLY A 12 1.31 9.06 5.24
N ARG A 13 1.25 10.40 5.12
CA ARG A 13 0.06 11.17 5.51
C ARG A 13 -1.13 10.91 4.59
N VAL A 14 -0.87 10.66 3.32
CA VAL A 14 -1.90 10.31 2.32
C VAL A 14 -2.34 8.85 2.49
N ALA A 15 -1.42 7.96 2.86
CA ALA A 15 -1.70 6.54 3.07
C ALA A 15 -2.67 6.30 4.24
N LEU A 16 -2.55 7.06 5.33
CA LEU A 16 -3.35 6.87 6.54
C LEU A 16 -4.87 6.99 6.30
N PRO A 17 -5.40 8.08 5.69
CA PRO A 17 -6.82 8.17 5.35
C PRO A 17 -7.29 7.03 4.44
N ILE A 18 -6.50 6.67 3.43
CA ILE A 18 -6.83 5.56 2.51
C ILE A 18 -6.95 4.25 3.30
N LEU A 19 -6.03 4.04 4.25
CA LEU A 19 -6.01 2.87 5.10
C LEU A 19 -7.24 2.81 6.01
N TYR A 20 -7.62 3.93 6.64
CA TYR A 20 -8.83 4.01 7.47
C TYR A 20 -10.10 3.76 6.65
N VAL A 21 -10.23 4.34 5.46
CA VAL A 21 -11.39 4.12 4.59
C VAL A 21 -11.49 2.66 4.17
N ALA A 22 -10.38 2.06 3.75
CA ALA A 22 -10.35 0.67 3.34
C ALA A 22 -10.57 -0.31 4.51
N ALA A 23 -10.05 -0.01 5.70
CA ALA A 23 -10.30 -0.79 6.91
C ALA A 23 -11.77 -0.68 7.35
N GLY A 24 -12.34 0.52 7.36
CA GLY A 24 -13.76 0.74 7.64
C GLY A 24 -14.66 -0.01 6.65
N ALA A 25 -14.30 0.00 5.36
CA ALA A 25 -15.00 -0.77 4.34
C ALA A 25 -15.03 -2.28 4.62
N VAL A 26 -14.01 -2.85 5.27
CA VAL A 26 -14.01 -4.26 5.67
C VAL A 26 -15.04 -4.54 6.77
N LEU A 27 -15.27 -3.59 7.68
CA LEU A 27 -16.30 -3.69 8.71
C LEU A 27 -17.70 -3.67 8.10
N PHE A 28 -17.93 -2.80 7.10
CA PHE A 28 -19.21 -2.68 6.39
C PHE A 28 -19.35 -3.61 5.18
N ARG A 29 -18.46 -4.59 5.00
CA ARG A 29 -18.45 -5.46 3.81
C ARG A 29 -19.76 -6.21 3.55
N ARG A 30 -20.52 -6.49 4.61
CA ARG A 30 -21.84 -7.16 4.51
C ARG A 30 -22.93 -6.22 3.98
N ALA A 31 -22.79 -4.91 4.21
CA ALA A 31 -23.76 -3.89 3.77
C ALA A 31 -23.53 -3.42 2.32
N ILE A 32 -22.32 -3.64 1.77
CA ILE A 32 -21.97 -3.21 0.41
C ILE A 32 -21.45 -4.40 -0.42
N PRO A 33 -22.28 -5.44 -0.65
CA PRO A 33 -21.89 -6.56 -1.51
C PRO A 33 -21.64 -6.04 -2.92
N GLY A 34 -20.44 -6.31 -3.47
CA GLY A 34 -20.03 -5.91 -4.82
C GLY A 34 -18.88 -4.90 -4.87
N HIS A 35 -18.81 -3.94 -3.94
CA HIS A 35 -17.76 -2.91 -3.95
C HIS A 35 -16.50 -3.32 -3.18
N TRP A 36 -16.53 -4.44 -2.46
CA TRP A 36 -15.42 -4.92 -1.65
C TRP A 36 -14.12 -5.07 -2.46
N ARG A 37 -14.18 -5.42 -3.75
CA ARG A 37 -13.00 -5.54 -4.62
C ARG A 37 -12.33 -4.19 -4.86
N LEU A 38 -13.12 -3.14 -5.07
CA LEU A 38 -12.63 -1.77 -5.26
C LEU A 38 -12.04 -1.22 -3.95
N LEU A 39 -12.70 -1.49 -2.82
CA LEU A 39 -12.22 -1.05 -1.51
C LEU A 39 -10.95 -1.82 -1.10
N HIS A 40 -10.84 -3.09 -1.47
CA HIS A 40 -9.60 -3.84 -1.30
C HIS A 40 -8.47 -3.32 -2.22
N LEU A 41 -8.79 -2.75 -3.38
CA LEU A 41 -7.79 -2.11 -4.25
C LEU A 41 -7.10 -0.92 -3.55
N LEU A 42 -7.85 -0.15 -2.74
CA LEU A 42 -7.30 0.93 -1.93
C LEU A 42 -6.21 0.44 -0.96
N MET A 43 -6.23 -0.83 -0.55
CA MET A 43 -5.18 -1.41 0.29
C MET A 43 -3.86 -1.57 -0.44
N TYR A 44 -3.88 -1.95 -1.71
CA TYR A 44 -2.65 -1.97 -2.51
C TYR A 44 -2.08 -0.55 -2.69
N LEU A 45 -2.96 0.46 -2.82
CA LEU A 45 -2.54 1.85 -2.91
C LEU A 45 -1.94 2.36 -1.58
N ALA A 46 -2.57 2.04 -0.44
CA ALA A 46 -2.03 2.35 0.87
C ALA A 46 -0.68 1.67 1.13
N LEU A 47 -0.56 0.38 0.77
CA LEU A 47 0.69 -0.37 0.86
C LEU A 47 1.79 0.27 0.01
N PHE A 48 1.48 0.66 -1.22
CA PHE A 48 2.41 1.36 -2.10
C PHE A 48 2.93 2.65 -1.48
N PHE A 49 2.05 3.52 -0.99
CA PHE A 49 2.46 4.76 -0.34
C PHE A 49 3.28 4.53 0.93
N ALA A 50 2.91 3.53 1.74
CA ALA A 50 3.64 3.18 2.96
C ALA A 50 5.07 2.72 2.66
N VAL A 51 5.26 1.85 1.66
CA VAL A 51 6.58 1.35 1.25
C VAL A 51 7.44 2.46 0.66
N VAL A 52 6.89 3.28 -0.23
CA VAL A 52 7.62 4.40 -0.85
C VAL A 52 8.03 5.43 0.19
N HIS A 53 7.11 5.82 1.08
CA HIS A 53 7.40 6.74 2.18
C HIS A 53 8.47 6.19 3.13
N GLY A 54 8.36 4.91 3.50
CA GLY A 54 9.33 4.23 4.38
C GLY A 54 10.75 4.21 3.78
N ASN A 55 10.89 3.92 2.49
CA ASN A 55 12.20 3.95 1.82
C ASN A 55 12.78 5.37 1.67
N LEU A 56 11.94 6.41 1.65
CA LEU A 56 12.42 7.78 1.45
C LEU A 56 12.82 8.47 2.76
N ILE A 57 12.02 8.32 3.82
CA ILE A 57 12.22 9.06 5.08
C ILE A 57 12.03 8.20 6.34
N GLY A 58 11.80 6.90 6.21
CA GLY A 58 11.63 6.00 7.34
C GLY A 58 12.96 5.71 8.04
N THR A 59 13.09 6.14 9.29
CA THR A 59 14.29 5.88 10.09
C THR A 59 14.52 4.40 10.35
N ASP A 60 13.44 3.62 10.46
CA ASP A 60 13.50 2.17 10.69
C ASP A 60 14.09 1.40 9.49
N PHE A 61 13.99 1.96 8.28
CA PHE A 61 14.55 1.36 7.06
C PHE A 61 16.07 1.54 6.97
N SER A 62 16.69 2.27 7.92
CA SER A 62 18.14 2.32 8.07
C SER A 62 18.73 0.95 8.45
N PHE A 63 17.92 0.07 9.05
CA PHE A 63 18.32 -1.31 9.32
C PHE A 63 18.11 -2.18 8.06
N PRO A 64 19.18 -2.79 7.51
CA PRO A 64 19.10 -3.55 6.26
C PRO A 64 18.06 -4.69 6.31
N VAL A 65 17.91 -5.32 7.47
CA VAL A 65 16.96 -6.42 7.66
C VAL A 65 15.52 -5.92 7.49
N ILE A 66 15.17 -4.78 8.09
CA ILE A 66 13.82 -4.20 7.98
C ILE A 66 13.56 -3.82 6.53
N MET A 67 14.52 -3.16 5.88
CA MET A 67 14.41 -2.78 4.47
C MET A 67 14.16 -3.99 3.56
N VAL A 68 14.94 -5.07 3.71
CA VAL A 68 14.81 -6.28 2.88
C VAL A 68 13.47 -6.97 3.12
N VAL A 69 13.06 -7.12 4.38
CA VAL A 69 11.79 -7.79 4.72
C VAL A 69 10.60 -7.00 4.18
N PHE A 70 10.52 -5.69 4.44
CA PHE A 70 9.38 -4.88 4.01
C PHE A 70 9.30 -4.76 2.48
N ASN A 71 10.43 -4.51 1.80
CA ASN A 71 10.43 -4.45 0.34
C ASN A 71 10.17 -5.83 -0.29
N GLY A 72 10.70 -6.91 0.30
CA GLY A 72 10.43 -8.28 -0.15
C GLY A 72 8.95 -8.64 -0.04
N LEU A 73 8.31 -8.33 1.08
CA LEU A 73 6.87 -8.53 1.26
C LEU A 73 6.04 -7.68 0.29
N ALA A 74 6.45 -6.42 0.06
CA ALA A 74 5.78 -5.54 -0.91
C ALA A 74 5.87 -6.10 -2.34
N LEU A 75 7.05 -6.58 -2.75
CA LEU A 75 7.26 -7.21 -4.05
C LEU A 75 6.45 -8.50 -4.19
N ALA A 76 6.40 -9.34 -3.15
CA ALA A 76 5.59 -10.55 -3.15
C ALA A 76 4.09 -10.22 -3.30
N ALA A 77 3.58 -9.24 -2.55
CA ALA A 77 2.20 -8.80 -2.65
C ALA A 77 1.87 -8.24 -4.04
N ALA A 78 2.74 -7.41 -4.60
CA ALA A 78 2.61 -6.88 -5.96
C ALA A 78 2.65 -8.00 -7.01
N GLY A 79 3.58 -8.95 -6.86
CA GLY A 79 3.73 -10.10 -7.75
C GLY A 79 2.47 -10.98 -7.77
N VAL A 80 1.93 -11.32 -6.59
CA VAL A 80 0.67 -12.08 -6.48
C VAL A 80 -0.49 -11.30 -7.08
N PHE A 81 -0.59 -9.99 -6.83
CA PHE A 81 -1.63 -9.14 -7.40
C PHE A 81 -1.60 -9.14 -8.94
N LEU A 82 -0.41 -8.92 -9.52
CA LEU A 82 -0.22 -8.92 -10.97
C LEU A 82 -0.50 -10.30 -11.56
N PHE A 83 0.05 -11.36 -10.98
CA PHE A 83 -0.15 -12.74 -11.45
C PHE A 83 -1.64 -13.10 -11.51
N ARG A 84 -2.39 -12.80 -10.45
CA ARG A 84 -3.85 -13.06 -10.41
C ARG A 84 -4.60 -12.18 -11.41
N ARG A 85 -4.13 -10.96 -11.66
CA ARG A 85 -4.77 -10.03 -12.61
C ARG A 85 -4.55 -10.44 -14.07
N TYR A 86 -3.36 -10.94 -14.41
CA TYR A 86 -3.05 -11.44 -15.75
C TYR A 86 -3.67 -12.81 -16.02
N LYS A 87 -3.70 -13.72 -15.04
CA LYS A 87 -4.30 -15.05 -15.20
C LYS A 87 -5.84 -15.02 -15.35
N ASN A 88 -6.51 -14.02 -14.77
CA ASN A 88 -7.96 -13.84 -14.88
C ASN A 88 -8.41 -12.97 -16.08
N ARG A 89 -7.49 -12.62 -16.99
CA ARG A 89 -7.83 -12.07 -18.31
C ARG A 89 -7.71 -13.16 -19.36
#